data_AF-A0A2V9PZU0-F1
#
_entry.id   AF-A0A2V9PZU0-F1
#
_cell.length_a   1.000
_cell.length_b   1.000
_cell.length_c   1.000
_cell.angle_alpha   90.00
_cell.angle_beta   90.00
_cell.angle_gamma   90.00
#
_symmetry.space_group_name_H-M   'P 1'
#
loop_
_entity.id
_entity.type
_entity.pdbx_description
1 polymer ?
#
loop_
_entity_poly.entity_id
_entity_poly.type
_entity_poly.pdbx_seq_one_letter_code
_entity_poly.pdbx_strand_id
1 'polypeptide(L)'
;MFRRGNPPCFFAFDLLTYGKDLRTERLLDRKQELRRLLARACAPLKCTEYIDGFGRALFQQVCELDLEGIVAKQKFGPYVAEREQSTWFKILNREYSQKDGREELFERERHSEPVAGWHACDLACA
;
A
#
# COMPACT_ATOMS: atom_id res chain seq x y z
N MET A 1 -24.43 -11.14 10.22
CA MET A 1 -23.11 -11.75 9.95
C MET A 1 -22.99 -11.97 8.45
N PHE A 2 -22.30 -11.09 7.72
CA PHE A 2 -22.23 -11.12 6.26
C PHE A 2 -21.44 -12.34 5.77
N ARG A 3 -22.13 -13.43 5.43
CA ARG A 3 -21.54 -14.58 4.74
C ARG A 3 -21.32 -14.20 3.27
N ARG A 4 -20.25 -13.46 2.97
CA ARG A 4 -19.75 -13.38 1.60
C ARG A 4 -19.32 -14.81 1.23
N GLY A 5 -19.88 -15.39 0.17
CA GLY A 5 -19.77 -16.82 -0.16
C GLY A 5 -18.35 -17.33 -0.44
N ASN A 6 -17.34 -16.46 -0.42
CA ASN A 6 -15.93 -16.80 -0.57
C ASN A 6 -15.18 -16.60 0.75
N PRO A 7 -14.24 -17.51 1.10
CA PRO A 7 -13.40 -17.33 2.27
C PRO A 7 -12.56 -16.06 2.15
N PRO A 8 -12.27 -15.38 3.28
CA PRO A 8 -11.40 -14.20 3.27
C PRO A 8 -9.99 -14.55 2.78
N CYS A 9 -9.38 -13.64 2.03
CA CYS A 9 -8.00 -13.74 1.55
C CYS A 9 -7.12 -12.73 2.28
N PHE A 10 -5.92 -13.13 2.71
CA PHE A 10 -4.96 -12.22 3.31
C PHE A 10 -3.89 -11.85 2.29
N PHE A 11 -3.66 -10.54 2.11
CA PHE A 11 -2.62 -10.01 1.24
C PHE A 11 -1.53 -9.37 2.10
N ALA A 12 -0.40 -10.07 2.24
CA ALA A 12 0.78 -9.56 2.91
C ALA A 12 1.55 -8.62 1.98
N PHE A 13 1.85 -7.41 2.45
CA PHE A 13 2.52 -6.38 1.64
C PHE A 13 3.97 -6.10 2.06
N ASP A 14 4.39 -6.54 3.26
CA ASP A 14 5.73 -6.35 3.84
C ASP A 14 6.09 -7.49 4.80
N LEU A 15 7.37 -7.62 5.14
CA LEU A 15 7.89 -8.58 6.13
C LEU A 15 8.79 -7.83 7.12
N LEU A 16 8.32 -7.69 8.37
CA LEU A 16 9.03 -6.92 9.39
C LEU A 16 10.05 -7.74 10.15
N THR A 17 9.76 -9.02 10.41
CA THR A 17 10.63 -9.92 11.16
C THR A 17 10.55 -11.34 10.59
N TYR A 18 11.70 -12.01 10.48
CA TYR A 18 11.80 -13.43 10.15
C TYR A 18 13.19 -13.96 10.52
N GLY A 19 13.31 -14.63 11.68
CA GLY A 19 14.59 -15.04 12.27
C GLY A 19 15.50 -13.89 12.73
N LYS A 20 15.31 -12.70 12.17
CA LYS A 20 15.92 -11.41 12.55
C LYS A 20 14.91 -10.28 12.33
N ASP A 21 15.21 -9.10 12.89
CA ASP A 21 14.49 -7.86 12.55
C ASP A 21 14.92 -7.37 11.16
N LEU A 22 13.94 -7.04 10.32
CA LEU A 22 14.15 -6.59 8.95
C LEU A 22 13.74 -5.12 8.76
N ARG A 23 13.23 -4.44 9.80
CA ARG A 23 12.67 -3.09 9.65
C ARG A 23 13.67 -2.05 9.13
N THR A 24 14.96 -2.23 9.38
CA THR A 24 16.03 -1.35 8.86
C THR A 24 16.45 -1.68 7.43
N GLU A 25 16.07 -2.85 6.91
CA GLU A 25 16.42 -3.31 5.56
C GLU A 25 15.60 -2.56 4.50
N ARG A 26 16.05 -2.58 3.24
CA ARG A 26 15.34 -1.93 2.12
C ARG A 26 14.01 -2.63 1.84
N LEU A 27 12.95 -1.87 1.52
CA LEU A 27 11.63 -2.44 1.21
C LEU A 27 11.68 -3.54 0.13
N LEU A 28 12.50 -3.39 -0.91
CA LEU A 28 12.66 -4.41 -1.94
C LEU A 28 13.22 -5.73 -1.40
N ASP A 29 14.19 -5.67 -0.48
CA ASP A 29 14.78 -6.87 0.14
C ASP A 29 13.74 -7.55 1.04
N ARG A 30 12.98 -6.78 1.83
CA ARG A 30 11.89 -7.31 2.66
C ARG A 30 10.81 -8.00 1.83
N LYS A 31 10.43 -7.40 0.68
CA LYS A 31 9.47 -8.00 -0.26
C LYS A 31 10.02 -9.25 -0.93
N GLN A 32 11.31 -9.32 -1.23
CA GLN A 32 11.94 -10.52 -1.79
C GLN A 32 11.88 -11.67 -0.78
N GLU A 33 12.26 -11.42 0.47
CA GLU A 33 12.18 -12.42 1.54
C GLU A 33 10.73 -12.85 1.81
N LEU A 34 9.77 -11.91 1.80
CA LEU A 34 8.35 -12.24 1.89
C LEU A 34 7.91 -13.20 0.79
N ARG A 35 8.28 -12.93 -0.47
CA ARG A 35 7.94 -13.81 -1.59
C ARG A 35 8.57 -15.19 -1.44
N ARG A 36 9.83 -15.26 -1.01
CA ARG A 36 10.52 -16.52 -0.75
C ARG A 36 9.81 -17.33 0.35
N LEU A 37 9.40 -16.67 1.43
CA LEU A 37 8.65 -17.30 2.52
C LEU A 37 7.29 -17.82 2.03
N LEU A 38 6.57 -17.01 1.25
CA LEU A 38 5.24 -17.34 0.76
C LEU A 38 5.22 -18.28 -0.45
N ALA A 39 6.33 -18.46 -1.15
CA ALA A 39 6.43 -19.43 -2.25
C ALA A 39 6.13 -20.87 -1.80
N ARG A 40 6.25 -21.15 -0.50
CA ARG A 40 5.95 -22.45 0.12
C ARG A 40 4.62 -22.45 0.86
N ALA A 41 3.92 -21.32 0.92
CA ALA A 41 2.66 -21.17 1.62
C ALA A 41 1.48 -21.47 0.69
N CYS A 42 0.48 -22.18 1.20
CA CYS A 42 -0.79 -22.37 0.51
C CYS A 42 -1.78 -21.23 0.85
N ALA A 43 -2.83 -21.10 0.04
CA ALA A 43 -3.95 -20.19 0.29
C ALA A 43 -4.49 -20.32 1.75
N PRO A 44 -4.99 -19.24 2.37
CA PRO A 44 -5.44 -17.98 1.76
C PRO A 44 -4.45 -16.80 1.83
N LEU A 45 -3.15 -17.07 2.06
CA LEU A 45 -2.12 -16.04 2.21
C LEU A 45 -1.41 -15.76 0.87
N LYS A 46 -1.45 -14.50 0.41
CA LYS A 46 -0.82 -14.05 -0.84
C LYS A 46 0.11 -12.86 -0.59
N CYS A 47 1.14 -12.71 -1.43
CA CYS A 47 1.95 -11.49 -1.45
C CYS A 47 1.27 -10.45 -2.35
N THR A 48 1.20 -9.20 -1.90
CA THR A 48 0.76 -8.08 -2.75
C THR A 48 1.81 -7.80 -3.81
N GLU A 49 1.39 -7.77 -5.07
CA GLU A 49 2.23 -7.33 -6.18
C GLU A 49 2.46 -5.81 -6.14
N TYR A 50 3.51 -5.35 -6.81
CA TYR A 50 3.79 -3.93 -6.95
C TYR A 50 4.23 -3.66 -8.39
N ILE A 51 3.99 -2.44 -8.85
CA ILE A 51 4.50 -1.95 -10.12
C ILE A 51 5.70 -1.05 -9.82
N ASP A 52 6.80 -1.31 -10.50
CA ASP A 52 7.96 -0.43 -10.52
C ASP A 52 7.76 0.61 -11.64
N GLY A 53 7.68 1.89 -11.26
CA GLY A 53 7.38 2.99 -12.16
C GLY A 53 5.90 3.03 -12.56
N PHE A 54 5.56 3.89 -13.52
CA PHE A 54 4.21 4.03 -14.09
C PHE A 54 3.09 4.31 -13.08
N GLY A 55 3.40 4.87 -11.90
CA GLY A 55 2.40 5.05 -10.85
C GLY A 55 1.21 5.92 -11.27
N ARG A 56 1.41 6.88 -12.19
CA ARG A 56 0.32 7.67 -12.80
C ARG A 56 -0.65 6.81 -13.59
N ALA A 57 -0.12 5.93 -14.45
CA ALA A 57 -0.94 5.03 -15.26
C ALA A 57 -1.68 4.03 -14.36
N LEU A 58 -1.01 3.47 -13.35
CA LEU A 58 -1.65 2.64 -12.34
C LEU A 58 -2.77 3.38 -11.61
N PHE A 59 -2.53 4.62 -11.16
CA PHE A 59 -3.54 5.42 -10.47
C PHE A 59 -4.74 5.70 -11.36
N GLN A 60 -4.52 6.03 -12.63
CA GLN A 60 -5.60 6.22 -13.60
C GLN A 60 -6.46 4.96 -13.73
N GLN A 61 -5.85 3.79 -13.90
CA GLN A 61 -6.57 2.51 -13.97
C GLN A 61 -7.34 2.21 -12.67
N VAL A 62 -6.76 2.50 -11.51
CA VAL A 62 -7.40 2.36 -10.21
C VAL A 62 -8.65 3.25 -10.10
N CYS A 63 -8.60 4.48 -10.61
CA CYS A 63 -9.77 5.36 -10.67
C CYS A 63 -10.84 4.84 -11.63
N GLU A 64 -10.45 4.37 -12.83
CA GLU A 64 -11.37 3.80 -13.83
C GLU A 64 -12.09 2.54 -13.31
N LEU A 65 -11.44 1.77 -12.42
CA LEU A 65 -12.00 0.59 -11.77
C LEU A 65 -12.81 0.90 -10.49
N ASP A 66 -13.00 2.19 -10.17
CA ASP A 66 -13.67 2.65 -8.94
C ASP A 66 -13.08 2.02 -7.66
N LEU A 67 -11.74 2.03 -7.58
CA LEU A 67 -11.00 1.60 -6.40
C LEU A 67 -10.59 2.81 -5.55
N GLU A 68 -10.34 2.56 -4.27
CA GLU A 68 -10.05 3.60 -3.26
C GLU A 68 -8.82 4.47 -3.61
N GLY A 69 -7.79 3.87 -4.20
CA GLY A 69 -6.53 4.55 -4.47
C GLY A 69 -5.32 3.62 -4.46
N ILE A 70 -4.14 4.21 -4.37
CA ILE A 70 -2.85 3.51 -4.34
C ILE A 70 -2.02 3.92 -3.12
N VAL A 71 -1.02 3.10 -2.79
CA VAL A 71 0.00 3.44 -1.79
C VAL A 71 1.37 3.42 -2.46
N ALA A 72 2.00 4.59 -2.59
CA ALA A 72 3.38 4.72 -3.03
C ALA A 72 4.31 4.51 -1.83
N LYS A 73 5.39 3.75 -2.03
CA LYS A 73 6.37 3.44 -0.99
C LYS A 73 7.78 3.57 -1.54
N GLN A 74 8.69 4.18 -0.78
CA GLN A 74 10.08 4.29 -1.19
C GLN A 74 10.77 2.91 -1.24
N LYS A 75 11.25 2.51 -2.42
CA LYS A 75 11.86 1.18 -2.67
C LYS A 75 13.03 0.83 -1.75
N PHE A 76 13.84 1.82 -1.42
CA PHE A 76 15.05 1.65 -0.60
C PHE A 76 14.87 2.14 0.83
N GLY A 77 13.65 2.53 1.22
CA GLY A 77 13.36 3.05 2.56
C GLY A 77 13.24 1.93 3.61
N PRO A 78 13.60 2.22 4.88
CA PRO A 78 13.30 1.35 6.00
C PRO A 78 11.79 1.33 6.27
N TYR A 79 11.36 0.42 7.15
CA TYR A 79 10.03 0.46 7.73
C TYR A 79 10.03 1.42 8.91
N VAL A 80 9.21 2.46 8.83
CA VAL A 80 9.02 3.45 9.90
C VAL A 80 7.55 3.40 10.31
N ALA A 81 7.29 3.17 11.59
CA ALA A 81 5.93 3.00 12.10
C ALA A 81 5.24 4.36 12.31
N GLU A 82 6.03 5.38 12.66
CA GLU A 82 5.61 6.75 12.86
C GLU A 82 5.19 7.34 11.51
N ARG A 83 3.92 7.74 11.41
CA ARG A 83 3.29 8.16 10.17
C ARG A 83 3.99 9.36 9.54
N GLU A 84 4.37 10.33 10.37
CA GLU A 84 5.01 11.59 9.99
C GLU A 84 6.42 11.38 9.41
N GLN A 85 7.07 10.28 9.76
CA GLN A 85 8.41 9.92 9.31
C GLN A 85 8.39 8.83 8.23
N SER A 86 7.23 8.24 7.98
CA SER A 86 7.06 7.21 6.97
C SER A 86 7.20 7.79 5.57
N THR A 87 7.84 7.04 4.68
CA THR A 87 7.95 7.38 3.26
C THR A 87 6.84 6.71 2.43
N TRP A 88 5.66 6.56 3.06
CA TRP A 88 4.48 5.92 2.47
C TRP A 88 3.43 6.98 2.19
N PHE A 89 2.97 7.05 0.95
CA PHE A 89 1.99 8.03 0.52
C PHE A 89 0.74 7.33 0.03
N LYS A 90 -0.38 7.58 0.72
CA LYS A 90 -1.71 7.15 0.28
C LYS A 90 -2.24 8.18 -0.71
N ILE A 91 -2.51 7.76 -1.93
CA ILE A 91 -3.04 8.60 -3.01
C ILE A 91 -4.45 8.10 -3.29
N LEU A 92 -5.45 8.88 -2.90
CA LEU A 92 -6.86 8.50 -2.93
C LEU A 92 -7.54 8.91 -4.23
N ASN A 93 -8.36 8.02 -4.78
CA ASN A 93 -9.34 8.36 -5.79
C ASN A 93 -10.45 9.19 -5.13
N ARG A 94 -10.57 10.46 -5.53
CA ARG A 94 -11.57 11.36 -4.96
C ARG A 94 -12.99 10.99 -5.34
N GLU A 95 -13.19 10.25 -6.43
CA GLU A 95 -14.50 9.86 -6.92
C GLU A 95 -14.89 8.42 -6.51
N TYR A 96 -14.13 7.81 -5.59
CA TYR A 96 -14.38 6.44 -5.13
C TYR A 96 -15.79 6.30 -4.53
N SER A 97 -16.68 5.56 -5.20
CA SER A 97 -18.12 5.56 -4.88
C SER A 97 -18.45 4.96 -3.51
N GLN A 98 -17.65 4.00 -3.04
CA GLN A 98 -17.95 3.28 -1.80
C GLN A 98 -17.62 4.07 -0.54
N LYS A 99 -17.05 5.28 -0.68
CA LYS A 99 -16.84 6.20 0.44
C LYS A 99 -18.12 6.94 0.84
N ASP A 100 -19.09 7.03 -0.07
CA ASP A 100 -20.32 7.79 0.14
C ASP A 100 -21.15 7.13 1.26
N GLY A 101 -21.55 7.92 2.25
CA GLY A 101 -22.17 7.46 3.49
C GLY A 101 -21.21 6.79 4.49
N ARG A 102 -19.89 6.81 4.23
CA ARG A 102 -18.81 6.31 5.11
C ARG A 102 -17.69 7.32 5.28
N GLU A 103 -17.96 8.59 5.02
CA GLU A 103 -16.98 9.66 4.89
C GLU A 103 -16.08 9.71 6.14
N GLU A 104 -16.65 9.62 7.34
CA GLU A 104 -15.90 9.66 8.61
C GLU A 104 -14.74 8.65 8.69
N LEU A 105 -14.84 7.49 8.03
CA LEU A 105 -13.75 6.49 7.99
C LEU A 105 -12.59 6.93 7.09
N PHE A 106 -12.89 7.65 6.01
CA PHE A 106 -11.91 8.15 5.05
C PHE A 106 -11.35 9.52 5.42
N GLU A 107 -12.11 10.32 6.17
CA GLU A 107 -11.70 11.67 6.57
C GLU A 107 -10.69 11.69 7.72
N ARG A 108 -10.74 10.70 8.63
CA ARG A 108 -9.75 10.52 9.72
C ARG A 108 -8.32 10.32 9.24
N GLU A 109 -8.14 9.90 7.98
CA GLU A 109 -6.82 9.65 7.39
C GLU A 109 -6.28 10.80 6.56
N ARG A 110 -6.96 11.95 6.47
CA ARG A 110 -6.44 13.10 5.73
C ARG A 110 -5.43 13.85 6.60
N HIS A 111 -4.16 13.90 6.19
CA HIS A 111 -3.24 14.90 6.74
C HIS A 111 -3.73 16.30 6.33
N SER A 112 -3.75 17.22 7.29
CA SER A 112 -3.52 18.62 6.98
C SER A 112 -2.03 18.81 6.73
N GLU A 113 -1.70 19.38 5.58
CA GLU A 113 -0.40 19.95 5.18
C GLU A 113 0.69 19.05 4.56
N PRO A 114 1.49 19.63 3.65
CA PRO A 114 2.22 18.89 2.63
C PRO A 114 3.67 18.61 3.07
N VAL A 115 4.16 17.37 2.99
CA VAL A 115 5.60 17.07 3.13
C VAL A 115 6.34 17.61 1.91
N ALA A 116 7.14 18.66 2.10
CA ALA A 116 7.84 19.38 1.04
C ALA A 116 8.52 18.44 0.02
N GLY A 117 8.13 18.57 -1.26
CA GLY A 117 8.84 17.97 -2.39
C GLY A 117 8.19 16.76 -3.06
N TRP A 118 6.95 16.37 -2.70
CA TRP A 118 6.26 15.23 -3.34
C TRP A 118 4.76 15.51 -3.61
N HIS A 119 4.40 16.77 -3.87
CA HIS A 119 3.00 17.24 -3.98
C HIS A 119 2.29 16.90 -5.30
N ALA A 120 2.98 16.26 -6.22
CA ALA A 120 2.40 15.82 -7.46
C ALA A 120 2.55 14.31 -7.55
N CYS A 121 1.51 13.67 -8.09
CA CYS A 121 1.58 12.29 -8.60
C CYS A 121 2.87 12.09 -9.42
N ASP A 122 3.39 13.15 -10.03
CA ASP A 122 4.64 13.18 -10.80
C ASP A 122 5.92 12.81 -10.06
N LEU A 123 6.02 13.12 -8.77
CA LEU A 123 7.22 12.80 -7.99
C LEU A 123 7.05 11.41 -7.36
N ALA A 124 5.90 11.14 -6.75
CA ALA A 124 5.60 9.85 -6.09
C ALA A 124 5.50 8.65 -7.03
N CYS A 125 5.27 8.90 -8.33
CA CYS A 125 5.09 7.86 -9.34
C CYS A 125 6.26 7.72 -10.34
N ALA A 126 7.36 8.45 -10.12
CA ALA A 126 8.60 8.34 -10.87
C ALA A 126 9.42 7.10 -10.48
#